data_AF-A0A3G6MNL1-F1
#
_entry.id   AF-A0A3G6MNL1-F1
#
_cell.length_a   1.000
_cell.length_b   1.000
_cell.length_c   1.000
_cell.angle_alpha   90.00
_cell.angle_beta   90.00
_cell.angle_gamma   90.00
#
_symmetry.space_group_name_H-M   'P 1'
#
loop_
_entity.id
_entity.type
_entity.pdbx_description
1 polymer ?
#
loop_
_entity_poly.entity_id
_entity_poly.type
_entity_poly.pdbx_seq_one_letter_code
_entity_poly.pdbx_strand_id
1 'polypeptide(L)'
;MRKTLFLSMLVFSCFAFGQKVKIKKDKVFVDDKEIYHIENNDFNFILSDIKNNEIVSVLGSTFQVPKTPPIYPNESPYWTRVIYTVRFLKSNKEAVTDLSDKDIIKNIYKSGIFDDNGNADESKIDLFINKYSNEDLKLKLLK
;
A
#
# COMPACT_ATOMS: atom_id res chain seq x y z
N MET A 1 -18.37 -14.25 -42.46
CA MET A 1 -17.14 -14.58 -41.70
C MET A 1 -16.51 -13.38 -40.97
N ARG A 2 -16.60 -12.12 -41.46
CA ARG A 2 -16.09 -10.94 -40.71
C ARG A 2 -16.86 -10.58 -39.42
N LYS A 3 -18.13 -10.98 -39.30
CA LYS A 3 -19.00 -10.62 -38.15
C LYS A 3 -18.73 -11.45 -36.88
N THR A 4 -18.20 -12.67 -37.02
CA THR A 4 -17.87 -13.54 -35.88
C THR A 4 -16.60 -13.10 -35.15
N LEU A 5 -15.68 -12.42 -35.83
CA LEU A 5 -14.41 -11.94 -35.25
C LEU A 5 -14.61 -10.72 -34.32
N PHE A 6 -15.61 -9.89 -34.59
CA PHE A 6 -15.97 -8.77 -33.71
C PHE A 6 -16.63 -9.22 -32.40
N LEU A 7 -17.35 -10.34 -32.42
CA LEU A 7 -18.02 -10.86 -31.23
C LEU A 7 -17.04 -11.53 -30.26
N SER A 8 -15.96 -12.15 -30.75
CA SER A 8 -14.93 -12.73 -29.88
C SER A 8 -14.04 -11.68 -29.20
N MET A 9 -13.76 -10.54 -29.85
CA MET A 9 -13.00 -9.44 -29.25
C MET A 9 -13.75 -8.74 -28.10
N LEU A 10 -15.08 -8.77 -28.10
CA LEU A 10 -15.92 -8.09 -27.11
C LEU A 10 -16.04 -8.88 -25.78
N VAL A 11 -15.82 -10.20 -25.81
CA VAL A 11 -15.88 -11.05 -24.61
C VAL A 11 -14.60 -10.97 -23.77
N PHE A 12 -13.44 -10.66 -24.40
CA PHE A 12 -12.17 -10.52 -23.67
C PHE A 12 -11.98 -9.15 -22.99
N SER A 13 -12.77 -8.13 -23.33
CA SER A 13 -12.63 -6.80 -22.72
C SER A 13 -13.27 -6.67 -21.33
N CYS A 14 -14.08 -7.64 -20.90
CA CYS A 14 -14.78 -7.60 -19.62
C CYS A 14 -13.99 -8.19 -18.45
N PHE A 15 -12.84 -8.82 -18.69
CA PHE A 15 -12.02 -9.45 -17.65
C PHE A 15 -10.88 -8.54 -17.17
N ALA A 16 -11.17 -7.26 -16.93
CA ALA A 16 -10.28 -6.37 -16.20
C ALA A 16 -10.30 -6.75 -14.70
N PHE A 17 -9.67 -7.88 -14.36
CA PHE A 17 -9.49 -8.32 -12.99
C PHE A 17 -8.48 -7.39 -12.30
N GLY A 18 -8.99 -6.33 -11.69
CA GLY A 18 -8.21 -5.55 -10.74
C GLY A 18 -7.94 -6.38 -9.49
N GLN A 19 -6.66 -6.58 -9.15
CA GLN A 19 -6.28 -7.34 -7.96
C GLN A 19 -6.97 -6.79 -6.71
N LYS A 20 -7.71 -7.66 -6.00
CA LYS A 20 -8.55 -7.26 -4.86
C LYS A 20 -7.82 -7.55 -3.54
N VAL A 21 -7.34 -6.51 -2.89
CA VAL A 21 -6.77 -6.59 -1.53
C VAL A 21 -7.88 -6.52 -0.50
N LYS A 22 -7.98 -7.53 0.37
CA LYS A 22 -8.92 -7.57 1.50
C LYS A 22 -8.11 -7.76 2.78
N ILE A 23 -8.33 -6.88 3.74
CA ILE A 23 -7.81 -7.05 5.10
C ILE A 23 -8.97 -7.58 5.94
N LYS A 24 -8.79 -8.73 6.58
CA LYS A 24 -9.80 -9.35 7.45
C LYS A 24 -9.12 -9.78 8.75
N LYS A 25 -9.54 -9.19 9.86
CA LYS A 25 -8.91 -9.39 11.18
C LYS A 25 -7.41 -9.07 11.10
N ASP A 26 -6.58 -10.09 11.22
CA ASP A 26 -5.12 -10.12 11.26
C ASP A 26 -4.50 -10.66 9.96
N LYS A 27 -5.29 -10.82 8.90
CA LYS A 27 -4.87 -11.44 7.64
C LYS A 27 -5.11 -10.53 6.43
N VAL A 28 -4.15 -10.55 5.51
CA VAL A 28 -4.21 -9.88 4.21
C VAL A 28 -4.42 -10.94 3.13
N PHE A 29 -5.48 -10.74 2.37
CA PHE A 29 -5.80 -11.55 1.20
C PHE A 29 -5.60 -10.73 -0.06
N VAL A 30 -4.89 -11.28 -1.03
CA VAL A 30 -4.83 -10.74 -2.40
C VAL A 30 -5.41 -11.78 -3.33
N ASP A 31 -6.45 -11.39 -4.08
CA ASP A 31 -7.19 -12.29 -4.97
C ASP A 31 -7.66 -13.56 -4.26
N ASP A 32 -8.16 -13.37 -3.03
CA ASP A 32 -8.67 -14.42 -2.14
C ASP A 32 -7.65 -15.46 -1.64
N LYS A 33 -6.36 -15.32 -1.99
CA LYS A 33 -5.25 -16.04 -1.36
C LYS A 33 -4.73 -15.26 -0.16
N GLU A 34 -4.52 -15.93 0.97
CA GLU A 34 -3.84 -15.36 2.12
C GLU A 34 -2.34 -15.20 1.81
N ILE A 35 -1.83 -13.97 1.95
CA ILE A 35 -0.44 -13.64 1.58
C ILE A 35 0.37 -13.17 2.79
N TYR A 36 -0.23 -12.34 3.64
CA TYR A 36 0.45 -11.76 4.81
C TYR A 36 -0.44 -11.83 6.03
N HIS A 37 0.19 -11.82 7.19
CA HIS A 37 -0.47 -11.41 8.43
C HIS A 37 -0.22 -9.92 8.67
N ILE A 38 -1.15 -9.26 9.34
CA ILE A 38 -1.08 -7.83 9.66
C ILE A 38 -1.45 -7.58 11.11
N GLU A 39 -0.60 -6.83 11.79
CA GLU A 39 -0.90 -6.24 13.10
C GLU A 39 -1.08 -4.74 12.90
N ASN A 40 -2.30 -4.24 13.12
CA ASN A 40 -2.65 -2.82 12.95
C ASN A 40 -2.79 -2.15 14.32
N ASN A 41 -2.20 -0.96 14.45
CA ASN A 41 -2.37 -0.06 15.59
C ASN A 41 -2.45 1.40 15.10
N ASP A 42 -3.68 1.91 14.99
CA ASP A 42 -3.98 3.23 14.40
C ASP A 42 -3.38 3.42 13.00
N PHE A 43 -2.41 4.33 12.86
CA PHE A 43 -1.67 4.59 11.62
C PHE A 43 -0.39 3.76 11.49
N ASN A 44 -0.17 2.78 12.37
CA ASN A 44 1.00 1.93 12.35
C ASN A 44 0.57 0.51 12.01
N PHE A 45 1.39 -0.20 11.25
CA PHE A 45 1.15 -1.62 11.02
C PHE A 45 2.41 -2.41 10.74
N ILE A 46 2.38 -3.68 11.11
CA ILE A 46 3.44 -4.64 10.81
C ILE A 46 2.86 -5.68 9.86
N LEU A 47 3.57 -5.94 8.76
CA LEU A 47 3.30 -7.08 7.89
C LEU A 47 4.27 -8.20 8.22
N SER A 48 3.70 -9.38 8.37
CA SER A 48 4.45 -10.62 8.54
C SER A 48 4.15 -11.59 7.40
N ASP A 49 5.11 -12.45 7.09
CA ASP A 49 4.85 -13.59 6.22
C ASP A 49 3.87 -14.59 6.88
N ILE A 50 3.45 -15.61 6.12
CA ILE A 50 2.55 -16.66 6.61
C ILE A 50 3.13 -17.50 7.78
N LYS A 51 4.44 -17.40 8.04
CA LYS A 51 5.14 -18.06 9.15
C LYS A 51 5.31 -17.14 10.36
N ASN A 52 4.71 -15.94 10.34
CA ASN A 52 4.83 -14.90 11.36
C ASN A 52 6.21 -14.27 11.49
N ASN A 53 7.04 -14.30 10.44
CA ASN A 53 8.25 -13.48 10.41
C ASN A 53 7.88 -12.07 9.95
N GLU A 54 8.19 -11.07 10.76
CA GLU A 54 8.00 -9.67 10.38
C GLU A 54 8.88 -9.32 9.17
N ILE A 55 8.26 -8.75 8.14
CA ILE A 55 8.94 -8.42 6.88
C ILE A 55 8.92 -6.92 6.57
N VAL A 56 7.87 -6.22 7.03
CA VAL A 56 7.70 -4.77 6.83
C VAL A 56 7.10 -4.15 8.09
N SER A 57 7.66 -3.03 8.52
CA SER A 57 7.07 -2.18 9.55
C SER A 57 6.69 -0.84 8.93
N VAL A 58 5.47 -0.36 9.20
CA VAL A 58 4.96 0.90 8.68
C VAL A 58 4.58 1.80 9.85
N LEU A 59 5.16 3.00 9.85
CA LEU A 59 4.93 4.03 10.85
C LEU A 59 4.20 5.21 10.22
N GLY A 60 3.03 5.56 10.73
CA GLY A 60 2.25 6.71 10.28
C GLY A 60 2.54 7.96 11.11
N SER A 61 2.88 9.05 10.43
CA SER A 61 3.02 10.38 11.00
C SER A 61 1.93 11.30 10.45
N THR A 62 1.29 12.08 11.32
CA THR A 62 0.17 12.93 10.90
C THR A 62 0.55 14.40 10.89
N PHE A 63 -0.01 15.15 9.94
CA PHE A 63 0.07 16.61 9.91
C PHE A 63 -1.29 17.21 9.51
N GLN A 64 -1.49 18.48 9.84
CA GLN A 64 -2.74 19.20 9.59
C GLN A 64 -2.61 20.13 8.38
N VAL A 65 -3.61 20.14 7.50
CA VAL A 65 -3.71 21.10 6.39
C VAL A 65 -5.02 21.87 6.46
N PRO A 66 -5.03 23.18 6.22
CA PRO A 66 -6.26 23.98 6.29
C PRO A 66 -7.36 23.47 5.36
N LYS A 67 -8.60 23.51 5.82
CA LYS A 67 -9.80 23.34 5.03
C LYS A 67 -10.28 24.70 4.56
N THR A 68 -10.34 24.90 3.24
CA THR A 68 -10.77 26.18 2.68
C THR A 68 -11.81 25.96 1.58
N PRO A 69 -13.07 26.43 1.75
CA PRO A 69 -13.72 26.84 3.00
C PRO A 69 -14.24 25.63 3.84
N PRO A 70 -14.50 25.81 5.15
CA PRO A 70 -15.16 24.78 5.96
C PRO A 70 -16.57 24.49 5.43
N ILE A 71 -16.94 23.20 5.35
CA ILE A 71 -18.23 22.75 4.78
C ILE A 71 -19.34 22.94 5.82
N TYR A 72 -19.04 22.81 7.12
CA TYR A 72 -20.00 22.93 8.21
C TYR A 72 -19.53 23.87 9.35
N PRO A 73 -20.46 24.54 10.08
CA PRO A 73 -20.13 25.55 11.10
C PRO A 73 -19.29 25.05 12.29
N ASN A 74 -19.35 23.76 12.61
CA ASN A 74 -18.69 23.15 13.77
C ASN A 74 -17.61 22.12 13.37
N GLU A 75 -17.15 22.12 12.13
CA GLU A 75 -16.12 21.17 11.69
C GLU A 75 -14.71 21.68 12.01
N SER A 76 -13.78 20.76 12.26
CA SER A 76 -12.35 21.12 12.37
C SER A 76 -11.89 21.88 11.12
N PRO A 77 -11.25 23.05 11.26
CA PRO A 77 -10.74 23.82 10.13
C PRO A 77 -9.53 23.17 9.46
N TYR A 78 -9.12 21.95 9.88
CA TYR A 78 -7.99 21.23 9.31
C TYR A 78 -8.35 19.81 8.86
N TRP A 79 -7.84 19.39 7.70
CA TRP A 79 -7.73 17.98 7.33
C TRP A 79 -6.50 17.37 8.00
N THR A 80 -6.67 16.22 8.64
CA THR A 80 -5.53 15.38 9.03
C THR A 80 -5.06 14.60 7.80
N ARG A 81 -3.77 14.69 7.51
CA ARG A 81 -3.09 13.89 6.50
C ARG A 81 -2.09 12.97 7.18
N VAL A 82 -1.86 11.81 6.59
CA VAL A 82 -0.95 10.79 7.10
C VAL A 82 0.17 10.61 6.08
N ILE A 83 1.40 10.54 6.57
CA ILE A 83 2.59 10.14 5.82
C ILE A 83 3.08 8.86 6.47
N TYR A 84 3.31 7.83 5.66
CA TYR A 84 3.81 6.56 6.11
C TYR A 84 5.30 6.43 5.80
N THR A 85 6.07 6.01 6.79
CA THR A 85 7.42 5.48 6.60
C THR A 85 7.34 3.96 6.57
N VAL A 86 7.59 3.37 5.41
CA VAL A 86 7.59 1.93 5.15
C VAL A 86 9.02 1.41 5.26
N ARG A 87 9.32 0.63 6.30
CA ARG A 87 10.63 0.02 6.54
C ARG A 87 10.63 -1.45 6.14
N PHE A 88 11.54 -1.83 5.24
CA PHE A 88 11.78 -3.21 4.84
C PHE A 88 12.80 -3.84 5.79
N LEU A 89 12.33 -4.72 6.69
CA LEU A 89 13.12 -5.13 7.86
C LEU A 89 14.39 -5.91 7.51
N LYS A 90 14.34 -6.75 6.46
CA LYS A 90 15.51 -7.54 6.03
C LYS A 90 16.62 -6.70 5.37
N SER A 91 16.28 -5.60 4.71
CA SER A 91 17.26 -4.75 3.99
C SER A 91 17.60 -3.44 4.73
N ASN A 92 16.85 -3.11 5.78
CA ASN A 92 16.92 -1.84 6.50
C ASN A 92 16.74 -0.61 5.60
N LYS A 93 16.07 -0.77 4.45
CA LYS A 93 15.72 0.33 3.53
C LYS A 93 14.34 0.88 3.88
N GLU A 94 14.11 2.14 3.55
CA GLU A 94 12.87 2.84 3.87
C GLU A 94 12.29 3.58 2.65
N ALA A 95 10.97 3.65 2.58
CA ALA A 95 10.24 4.54 1.67
C ALA A 95 9.32 5.45 2.49
N VAL A 96 9.21 6.72 2.10
CA VAL A 96 8.25 7.65 2.70
C VAL A 96 7.17 8.01 1.70
N THR A 97 5.91 7.79 2.04
CA THR A 97 4.81 7.86 1.08
C THR A 97 3.51 8.34 1.72
N ASP A 98 2.63 8.94 0.95
CA ASP A 98 1.27 9.32 1.34
C ASP A 98 0.20 8.36 0.76
N LEU A 99 0.63 7.21 0.24
CA LEU A 99 -0.24 6.13 -0.19
C LEU A 99 -1.10 5.61 0.96
N SER A 100 -2.30 5.13 0.64
CA SER A 100 -3.13 4.43 1.64
C SER A 100 -2.47 3.12 2.07
N ASP A 101 -2.74 2.69 3.29
CA ASP A 101 -2.31 1.42 3.88
C ASP A 101 -2.64 0.22 2.97
N LYS A 102 -3.83 0.21 2.35
CA LYS A 102 -4.20 -0.80 1.34
C LYS A 102 -3.34 -0.73 0.08
N ASP A 103 -3.01 0.46 -0.39
CA ASP A 103 -2.19 0.65 -1.59
C ASP A 103 -0.73 0.29 -1.32
N ILE A 104 -0.19 0.58 -0.14
CA ILE A 104 1.14 0.14 0.30
C ILE A 104 1.21 -1.39 0.22
N ILE A 105 0.29 -2.09 0.89
CA ILE A 105 0.24 -3.57 0.91
C ILE A 105 0.09 -4.13 -0.52
N LYS A 106 -0.82 -3.56 -1.31
CA LYS A 106 -1.06 -3.95 -2.70
C LYS A 106 0.19 -3.80 -3.56
N ASN A 107 0.89 -2.67 -3.43
CA ASN A 107 2.06 -2.38 -4.23
C ASN A 107 3.26 -3.23 -3.80
N ILE A 108 3.43 -3.53 -2.50
CA ILE A 108 4.44 -4.47 -2.01
C ILE A 108 4.24 -5.85 -2.65
N TYR A 109 3.01 -6.36 -2.62
CA TYR A 109 2.67 -7.63 -3.25
C TYR A 109 2.92 -7.62 -4.77
N LYS A 110 2.43 -6.59 -5.46
CA LYS A 110 2.59 -6.44 -6.92
C LYS A 110 4.04 -6.36 -7.37
N SER A 111 4.88 -5.71 -6.57
CA SER A 111 6.30 -5.62 -6.87
C SER A 111 7.01 -6.96 -6.72
N GLY A 112 6.41 -7.96 -6.07
CA GLY A 112 7.02 -9.27 -5.87
C GLY A 112 8.31 -9.19 -5.06
N ILE A 113 8.34 -8.27 -4.08
CA ILE A 113 9.50 -8.01 -3.21
C ILE A 113 9.79 -9.24 -2.37
N PHE A 114 8.74 -9.88 -1.86
CA PHE A 114 8.84 -11.06 -1.02
C PHE A 114 8.43 -12.31 -1.81
N ASP A 115 9.22 -13.37 -1.70
CA ASP A 115 8.83 -14.70 -2.17
C ASP A 115 7.87 -15.39 -1.18
N ASP A 116 7.38 -16.59 -1.53
CA ASP A 116 6.49 -17.38 -0.67
C ASP A 116 7.14 -17.80 0.67
N ASN A 117 8.46 -17.65 0.82
CA ASN A 117 9.22 -17.92 2.04
C ASN A 117 9.56 -16.65 2.83
N GLY A 118 9.09 -15.47 2.39
CA GLY A 118 9.38 -14.19 3.02
C GLY A 118 10.79 -13.66 2.75
N ASN A 119 11.54 -14.21 1.79
CA ASN A 119 12.83 -13.65 1.38
C ASN A 119 12.63 -12.43 0.51
N ALA A 120 13.44 -11.40 0.77
CA ALA A 120 13.36 -10.12 0.10
C ALA A 120 14.33 -10.06 -1.09
N ASP A 121 13.85 -9.58 -2.23
CA ASP A 121 14.66 -9.21 -3.38
C ASP A 121 15.00 -7.72 -3.32
N GLU A 122 16.24 -7.39 -2.98
CA GLU A 122 16.68 -6.01 -2.76
C GLU A 122 16.51 -5.12 -4.00
N SER A 123 16.67 -5.68 -5.21
CA SER A 123 16.53 -4.90 -6.44
C SER A 123 15.10 -4.38 -6.62
N LYS A 124 14.11 -5.17 -6.20
CA LYS A 124 12.69 -4.79 -6.24
C LYS A 124 12.33 -3.83 -5.12
N ILE A 125 13.01 -3.90 -3.97
CA ILE A 125 12.89 -2.89 -2.92
C ILE A 125 13.35 -1.54 -3.46
N ASP A 126 14.50 -1.48 -4.14
CA ASP A 126 15.00 -0.23 -4.72
C ASP A 126 14.04 0.33 -5.77
N LEU A 127 13.48 -0.52 -6.64
CA LEU A 127 12.46 -0.11 -7.60
C LEU A 127 11.19 0.40 -6.92
N PHE A 128 10.77 -0.22 -5.81
CA PHE A 128 9.62 0.24 -5.03
C PHE A 128 9.88 1.61 -4.41
N ILE A 129 11.04 1.80 -3.78
CA ILE A 129 11.44 3.06 -3.14
C ILE A 129 11.51 4.17 -4.19
N ASN A 130 12.19 3.93 -5.32
CA ASN A 130 12.31 4.92 -6.39
C ASN A 130 10.96 5.35 -6.99
N LYS A 131 9.97 4.45 -6.98
CA LYS A 131 8.66 4.72 -7.56
C LYS A 131 7.68 5.40 -6.60
N TYR A 132 7.71 5.03 -5.33
CA TYR A 132 6.66 5.40 -4.37
C TYR A 132 7.16 6.25 -3.19
N SER A 133 8.49 6.35 -2.99
CA SER A 133 9.06 7.23 -1.98
C SER A 133 9.07 8.68 -2.47
N ASN A 134 8.70 9.59 -1.58
CA ASN A 134 8.77 11.03 -1.78
C ASN A 134 9.38 11.67 -0.54
N GLU A 135 10.66 12.01 -0.62
CA GLU A 135 11.42 12.60 0.48
C GLU A 135 10.92 13.99 0.88
N ASP A 136 10.29 14.75 -0.04
CA ASP A 136 9.72 16.06 0.27
C ASP A 136 8.59 15.97 1.29
N LEU A 137 7.97 14.79 1.44
CA LEU A 137 6.98 14.56 2.50
C LEU A 137 7.60 14.65 3.89
N LYS A 138 8.88 14.27 4.08
CA LYS A 138 9.57 14.43 5.38
C LYS A 138 9.64 15.89 5.81
N LEU A 139 9.77 16.82 4.85
CA LEU A 139 9.79 18.26 5.13
C LEU A 139 8.45 18.78 5.67
N LYS A 140 7.34 18.10 5.37
CA LYS A 140 6.01 18.44 5.89
C LYS A 140 5.82 18.01 7.34
N LEU A 141 6.63 17.07 7.84
CA LEU A 141 6.60 16.60 9.22
C LEU A 141 7.45 17.47 10.17
N LEU A 142 8.37 18.27 9.62
CA LEU A 142 9.28 19.13 10.38
C LEU A 142 8.78 20.56 10.57
N LYS A 143 7.63 20.91 9.98
CA LYS A 143 6.98 22.23 10.09
C LYS A 143 5.86 22.19 11.10
#